data_AF-A0A929FAZ9-F1
#
_entry.id   AF-A0A929FAZ9-F1
#
_cell.length_a   1.000
_cell.length_b   1.000
_cell.length_c   1.000
_cell.angle_alpha   90.00
_cell.angle_beta   90.00
_cell.angle_gamma   90.00
#
_symmetry.space_group_name_H-M   'P 1'
#
loop_
_entity.id
_entity.type
_entity.pdbx_description
1 polymer ?
#
loop_
_entity_poly.entity_id
_entity_poly.type
_entity_poly.pdbx_seq_one_letter_code
_entity_poly.pdbx_strand_id
1 'polypeptide(L)'
;MIEGTTMKVVELITSHQAYGWSPEELHFQYPHIALGKIYSALAYYWDHREALDADIQQRLEHVEQLRQSAPSSRIAQKLKERGMIS
;
A
#
# COMPACT_ATOMS: atom_id res chain seq x y z
N MET A 1 -6.14 2.42 11.48
CA MET A 1 -7.08 1.77 10.54
C MET A 1 -8.26 2.70 10.33
N ILE A 2 -8.96 2.59 9.20
CA ILE A 2 -10.22 3.31 9.00
C ILE A 2 -11.31 2.53 9.74
N GLU A 3 -12.08 3.22 10.59
CA GLU A 3 -13.11 2.58 11.41
C GLU A 3 -14.13 1.81 10.57
N GLY A 4 -14.43 0.57 10.96
CA GLY A 4 -15.37 -0.30 10.26
C GLY A 4 -14.81 -0.98 9.02
N THR A 5 -13.51 -0.85 8.74
CA THR A 5 -12.86 -1.49 7.58
C THR A 5 -11.55 -2.18 8.00
N THR A 6 -11.04 -3.05 7.14
CA THR A 6 -9.70 -3.63 7.28
C THR A 6 -8.61 -2.75 6.65
N MET A 7 -9.00 -1.66 5.98
CA MET A 7 -8.07 -0.76 5.30
C MET A 7 -7.34 0.14 6.29
N LYS A 8 -6.02 0.25 6.12
CA LYS A 8 -5.20 1.19 6.90
C LYS A 8 -5.24 2.58 6.28
N VAL A 9 -5.04 3.60 7.12
CA VAL A 9 -4.92 4.99 6.64
C VAL A 9 -3.77 5.09 5.64
N VAL A 10 -2.59 4.54 5.97
CA VAL A 10 -1.43 4.54 5.07
C VAL A 10 -1.72 3.90 3.71
N GLU A 11 -2.53 2.84 3.64
CA GLU A 11 -2.91 2.20 2.38
C GLU A 11 -3.78 3.13 1.52
N LEU A 12 -4.78 3.79 2.12
CA LEU A 12 -5.61 4.78 1.43
C LEU A 12 -4.76 5.96 0.90
N ILE A 13 -3.82 6.46 1.72
CA ILE A 13 -2.95 7.58 1.35
C ILE A 13 -1.98 7.18 0.23
N THR A 14 -1.40 5.98 0.27
CA THR A 14 -0.55 5.51 -0.82
C THR A 14 -1.32 5.43 -2.13
N SER A 15 -2.57 4.95 -2.13
CA SER A 15 -3.43 4.97 -3.33
C SER A 15 -3.71 6.40 -3.81
N HIS A 16 -4.04 7.31 -2.90
CA HIS A 16 -4.25 8.73 -3.21
C HIS A 16 -3.04 9.35 -3.92
N GLN A 17 -1.84 9.11 -3.39
CA GLN A 17 -0.59 9.65 -3.93
C GLN A 17 -0.16 8.98 -5.24
N ALA A 18 -0.32 7.66 -5.35
CA ALA A 18 0.11 6.90 -6.52
C ALA A 18 -0.74 7.21 -7.77
N TYR A 19 -2.04 7.42 -7.58
CA TYR A 19 -2.98 7.64 -8.69
C TYR A 19 -3.47 9.07 -8.82
N GLY A 20 -3.22 9.94 -7.83
CA GLY A 20 -3.67 11.33 -7.82
C GLY A 20 -5.19 11.49 -7.65
N TRP A 21 -5.88 10.46 -7.17
CA TRP A 21 -7.34 10.44 -7.06
C TRP A 21 -7.88 11.43 -6.05
N SER A 22 -8.93 12.17 -6.40
CA SER A 22 -9.72 12.97 -5.46
C SER A 22 -10.39 12.10 -4.38
N PRO A 23 -10.86 12.68 -3.26
CA PRO A 23 -11.65 11.96 -2.26
C PRO A 23 -12.88 11.25 -2.85
N GLU A 24 -13.54 11.87 -3.83
CA GLU A 24 -14.69 11.32 -4.54
C GLU A 24 -14.29 10.13 -5.43
N GLU A 25 -13.15 10.22 -6.12
CA GLU A 25 -12.60 9.11 -6.88
C GLU A 25 -12.17 7.97 -5.95
N LEU A 26 -11.53 8.26 -4.81
CA LEU A 26 -11.22 7.23 -3.80
C LEU A 26 -12.49 6.55 -3.30
N HIS A 27 -13.58 7.29 -3.09
CA HIS A 27 -14.86 6.71 -2.71
C HIS A 27 -15.43 5.83 -3.83
N PHE A 28 -15.31 6.25 -5.08
CA PHE A 28 -15.73 5.45 -6.23
C PHE A 28 -14.95 4.13 -6.33
N GLN A 29 -13.64 4.15 -6.05
CA GLN A 29 -12.78 2.95 -6.07
C GLN A 29 -12.98 2.08 -4.84
N TYR A 30 -13.28 2.68 -3.69
CA TYR A 30 -13.54 2.00 -2.41
C TYR A 30 -14.96 2.31 -1.90
N PRO A 31 -16.00 1.83 -2.60
CA PRO A 31 -17.40 2.23 -2.33
C PRO A 31 -17.91 1.79 -0.95
N HIS A 32 -17.23 0.84 -0.31
CA HIS A 32 -17.52 0.37 1.04
C HIS A 32 -16.98 1.32 2.14
N ILE A 33 -16.19 2.33 1.78
CA ILE A 33 -15.66 3.33 2.71
C ILE A 33 -16.44 4.62 2.53
N ALA A 34 -17.17 5.05 3.56
CA ALA A 34 -17.92 6.30 3.49
C ALA A 34 -17.02 7.49 3.17
N LEU A 35 -17.47 8.39 2.29
CA LEU A 35 -16.72 9.57 1.86
C LEU A 35 -16.23 10.43 3.04
N GLY A 36 -17.05 10.60 4.09
CA GLY A 36 -16.63 11.33 5.30
C GLY A 36 -15.45 10.68 6.04
N LYS A 37 -15.33 9.34 5.99
CA LYS A 37 -14.18 8.61 6.56
C LYS A 37 -12.92 8.78 5.70
N ILE A 38 -13.06 8.88 4.38
CA ILE A 38 -11.96 9.22 3.47
C ILE A 38 -11.42 10.61 3.80
N TYR A 39 -12.27 11.62 3.92
CA TYR A 39 -11.85 12.97 4.34
C TYR A 39 -11.19 12.96 5.72
N SER A 40 -11.78 12.24 6.69
CA SER A 40 -11.20 12.13 8.04
C SER A 40 -9.82 11.49 8.02
N ALA A 41 -9.61 10.47 7.19
CA ALA A 41 -8.32 9.80 7.04
C ALA A 41 -7.28 10.72 6.36
N LEU A 42 -7.68 11.48 5.34
CA LEU A 42 -6.82 12.48 4.69
C LEU A 42 -6.42 13.59 5.68
N ALA A 43 -7.38 14.13 6.45
CA ALA A 43 -7.10 15.13 7.49
C ALA A 43 -6.12 14.59 8.53
N TYR A 44 -6.38 13.38 9.06
CA TYR A 44 -5.47 12.72 9.99
C TYR A 44 -4.06 12.55 9.43
N TYR A 45 -3.94 12.20 8.14
CA TYR A 45 -2.64 12.09 7.49
C TYR A 45 -1.91 13.43 7.45
N TRP A 46 -2.58 14.51 7.08
CA TRP A 46 -1.96 15.84 7.04
C TRP A 46 -1.48 16.31 8.41
N ASP A 47 -2.23 16.01 9.47
CA ASP A 47 -1.85 16.32 10.85
C ASP A 47 -0.63 15.50 11.33
N HIS A 48 -0.36 14.34 10.72
CA HIS A 48 0.69 13.39 11.14
C HIS A 48 1.66 13.03 10.01
N ARG A 49 1.79 13.91 9.02
CA ARG A 49 2.42 13.58 7.73
C ARG A 49 3.83 13.02 7.88
N GLU A 50 4.68 13.69 8.66
CA GLU A 50 6.08 13.28 8.82
C GLU A 50 6.21 11.86 9.38
N ALA A 51 5.42 11.54 10.42
CA ALA A 51 5.45 10.22 11.05
C ALA A 51 4.93 9.12 10.10
N LEU A 52 3.88 9.41 9.33
CA LEU A 52 3.31 8.44 8.40
C LEU A 52 4.15 8.26 7.14
N ASP A 53 4.74 9.33 6.60
CA ASP A 53 5.68 9.25 5.47
C ASP A 53 6.91 8.41 5.87
N ALA A 54 7.43 8.58 7.09
CA ALA A 54 8.51 7.74 7.62
C ALA A 54 8.10 6.27 7.76
N ASP A 55 6.91 5.96 8.29
CA ASP A 55 6.39 4.58 8.39
C ASP A 55 6.21 3.94 7.01
N ILE A 56 5.72 4.70 6.02
CA ILE A 56 5.60 4.23 4.63
C ILE A 56 6.97 3.88 4.05
N GLN A 57 7.97 4.77 4.20
CA GLN A 57 9.32 4.51 3.70
C GLN A 57 9.96 3.29 4.36
N GLN A 58 9.87 3.19 5.69
CA GLN A 58 10.42 2.06 6.43
C GLN A 58 9.81 0.71 5.96
N ARG A 59 8.50 0.68 5.69
CA ARG A 59 7.83 -0.51 5.15
C ARG A 59 8.33 -0.87 3.76
N LEU A 60 8.53 0.12 2.88
CA LEU A 60 9.06 -0.10 1.54
C LEU A 60 10.47 -0.67 1.58
N GLU A 61 11.35 -0.08 2.40
CA GLU A 61 12.71 -0.57 2.60
C GLU A 61 12.72 -2.01 3.13
N HIS A 62 11.84 -2.31 4.09
CA HIS A 62 11.71 -3.66 4.62
C HIS A 62 11.26 -4.68 3.56
N VAL A 63 10.30 -4.32 2.71
CA VAL A 63 9.85 -5.17 1.60
C VAL A 63 10.98 -5.42 0.61
N GLU A 64 11.78 -4.40 0.27
CA GLU A 64 12.93 -4.57 -0.62
C GLU A 64 14.03 -5.46 -0.01
N GLN A 65 14.31 -5.33 1.29
CA GLN A 65 15.23 -6.23 2.00
C GLN A 65 14.75 -7.68 1.98
N LEU A 66 13.46 -7.91 2.21
CA LEU A 66 12.85 -9.24 2.12
C LEU A 66 12.93 -9.79 0.70
N ARG A 67 12.69 -8.95 -0.32
CA ARG A 67 12.78 -9.35 -1.72
C ARG A 67 14.20 -9.77 -2.12
N GLN A 68 15.22 -9.05 -1.64
CA GLN A 68 16.63 -9.36 -1.91
C GLN A 68 17.10 -10.62 -1.19
N SER A 69 16.59 -10.88 0.02
CA SER A 69 16.94 -12.05 0.83
C SER A 69 16.06 -13.29 0.56
N ALA A 70 14.98 -13.13 -0.21
CA ALA A 70 14.06 -14.22 -0.52
C ALA A 70 14.77 -15.30 -1.37
N PRO A 71 14.82 -16.56 -0.89
CA PRO A 71 15.34 -17.65 -1.70
C PRO A 71 14.45 -17.85 -2.94
N SER A 72 15.05 -18.30 -4.03
CA SER A 72 14.30 -18.65 -5.24
C SER A 72 13.23 -19.69 -4.89
N SER A 73 11.97 -19.38 -5.23
CA SER A 73 10.87 -20.31 -4.94
C SER A 73 11.12 -21.64 -5.65
N ARG A 74 10.64 -22.75 -5.09
CA ARG A 74 10.75 -24.07 -5.75
C ARG A 74 10.16 -24.07 -7.17
N ILE A 75 9.17 -23.24 -7.42
CA ILE A 75 8.57 -23.06 -8.75
C ILE A 75 9.54 -22.29 -9.66
N ALA A 76 10.15 -21.20 -9.18
CA ALA A 76 11.16 -20.46 -9.93
C ALA A 76 12.38 -21.33 -10.26
N GLN A 77 12.85 -22.16 -9.31
CA GLN A 77 13.92 -23.12 -9.56
C GLN A 77 13.55 -24.11 -10.67
N LYS A 78 12.37 -24.74 -10.59
CA LYS A 78 11.88 -25.66 -11.64
C LYS A 78 11.70 -24.99 -13.01
N LEU A 79 11.28 -23.73 -13.05
CA LEU A 79 11.14 -22.98 -14.31
C LEU A 79 12.50 -22.64 -14.93
N LYS A 80 13.49 -22.33 -14.09
CA LYS A 80 14.88 -22.09 -14.53
C LYS A 80 15.55 -23.36 -15.04
N GLU A 81 15.36 -24.49 -14.36
CA GLU A 81 15.80 -25.82 -14.84
C GLU A 81 15.20 -26.20 -16.20
N ARG A 82 13.98 -25.72 -16.49
CA ARG A 82 13.28 -25.95 -17.76
C ARG A 82 13.57 -24.90 -18.83
N GLY A 83 14.43 -23.92 -18.56
CA GLY A 83 14.78 -22.84 -19.50
C GLY A 83 13.65 -21.86 -19.80
N MET A 84 12.61 -21.80 -18.95
CA MET A 84 11.43 -20.94 -19.16
C MET A 84 11.62 -19.52 -18.60
N ILE A 85 12.57 -19.35 -17.67
CA ILE A 85 12.98 -18.06 -17.10
C ILE A 85 14.50 -18.06 -16.90
N SER A 86 15.13 -16.90 -17.06
CA SER A 86 16.58 -16.69 -16.88
C SER A 86 16.97 -16.45 -15.41
#